data_AF-A0A2L0F2W9-F1
#
_entry.id   AF-A0A2L0F2W9-F1
#
_cell.length_a   1.000
_cell.length_b   1.000
_cell.length_c   1.000
_cell.angle_alpha   90.00
_cell.angle_beta   90.00
_cell.angle_gamma   90.00
#
_symmetry.space_group_name_H-M   'P 1'
#
loop_
_entity.id
_entity.type
_entity.pdbx_description
1 polymer ?
#
loop_
_entity_poly.entity_id
_entity_poly.type
_entity_poly.pdbx_seq_one_letter_code
_entity_poly.pdbx_strand_id
1 'polypeptide(L)'
;MLSQKNVESVTGIPARVFLDTIRAPGFPLPVTKLGKLRLVQREAFVVFLRALARDPAPRRAAADPAPRQAAAEAAAEDERTGVAAVLAAVGLEPVRQRRAGRASAPPDGVRRGRLPPK
;
A
#
# COMPACT_ATOMS: atom_id res chain seq x y z
N MET A 1 16.56 20.13 0.96
CA MET A 1 15.84 19.51 2.08
C MET A 1 14.59 18.79 1.55
N LEU A 2 14.24 17.65 2.14
CA LEU A 2 12.99 16.94 1.86
C LEU A 2 11.98 17.15 2.98
N SER A 3 10.73 17.29 2.59
CA SER A 3 9.56 17.55 3.43
C SER A 3 8.37 16.75 2.90
N GLN A 4 7.29 16.70 3.69
CA GLN A 4 6.04 16.08 3.25
C GLN A 4 5.50 16.67 1.92
N LYS A 5 5.75 17.96 1.65
CA LYS A 5 5.20 18.65 0.46
C LYS A 5 5.94 18.35 -0.84
N ASN A 6 7.24 18.04 -0.78
CA ASN A 6 8.08 17.90 -1.97
C ASN A 6 8.66 16.49 -2.14
N VAL A 7 8.41 15.57 -1.21
CA VAL A 7 8.95 14.21 -1.31
C VAL A 7 8.44 13.47 -2.54
N GLU A 8 7.15 13.60 -2.84
CA GLU A 8 6.52 12.87 -3.95
C GLU A 8 7.08 13.30 -5.30
N SER A 9 7.29 14.61 -5.53
CA SER A 9 7.89 15.10 -6.77
C SER A 9 9.38 14.76 -6.90
N VAL A 10 10.09 14.49 -5.81
CA VAL A 10 11.54 14.21 -5.82
C VAL A 10 11.84 12.72 -5.88
N THR A 11 11.06 11.89 -5.19
CA THR A 11 11.33 10.45 -5.06
C THR A 11 10.24 9.56 -5.62
N GLY A 12 9.09 10.11 -6.03
CA GLY A 12 7.90 9.35 -6.42
C GLY A 12 7.20 8.66 -5.24
N ILE A 13 7.69 8.83 -4.00
CA ILE A 13 7.11 8.17 -2.82
C ILE A 13 5.99 9.05 -2.26
N PRO A 14 4.80 8.48 -1.99
CA PRO A 14 3.72 9.23 -1.37
C PRO A 14 4.12 9.85 -0.04
N ALA A 15 3.64 11.08 0.19
CA ALA A 15 3.91 11.84 1.40
C ALA A 15 3.60 11.07 2.70
N ARG A 16 2.57 10.20 2.66
CA ARG A 16 2.19 9.34 3.79
C ARG A 16 3.28 8.30 4.10
N VAL A 17 3.74 7.58 3.09
CA VAL A 17 4.79 6.56 3.21
C VAL A 17 6.09 7.20 3.72
N PHE A 18 6.43 8.39 3.23
CA PHE A 18 7.55 9.17 3.76
C PHE A 18 7.42 9.42 5.26
N LEU A 19 6.27 9.95 5.71
CA LEU A 19 6.05 10.24 7.12
C LEU A 19 6.11 8.99 8.00
N ASP A 20 5.49 7.90 7.55
CA ASP A 20 5.48 6.65 8.30
C ASP A 20 6.91 6.08 8.39
N THR A 21 7.69 6.18 7.31
CA THR A 21 9.11 5.74 7.28
C THR A 21 9.98 6.52 8.26
N ILE A 22 9.91 7.87 8.26
CA ILE A 22 10.76 8.70 9.15
C ILE A 22 10.27 8.72 10.60
N ARG A 23 9.07 8.18 10.86
CA ARG A 23 8.52 8.00 12.22
C ARG A 23 8.80 6.61 12.77
N ALA A 24 9.22 5.67 11.92
CA ALA A 24 9.55 4.33 12.35
C ALA A 24 10.64 4.37 13.43
N PRO A 25 10.53 3.54 14.48
CA PRO A 25 11.59 3.40 15.46
C PRO A 25 12.87 2.92 14.77
N GLY A 26 14.01 3.47 15.17
CA GLY A 26 15.31 3.10 14.58
C GLY A 26 15.57 3.66 13.18
N PHE A 27 14.78 4.63 12.71
CA PHE A 27 15.07 5.31 11.45
C PHE A 27 16.50 5.92 11.46
N PRO A 28 17.35 5.57 10.47
CA PRO A 28 18.81 5.79 10.58
C PRO A 28 19.26 7.21 10.24
N LEU A 29 18.39 8.05 9.65
CA LEU A 29 18.76 9.41 9.25
C LEU A 29 18.26 10.45 10.26
N PRO A 30 19.01 11.54 10.45
CA PRO A 30 18.57 12.63 11.31
C PRO A 30 17.31 13.30 10.74
N VAL A 31 16.32 13.51 11.60
CA VAL A 31 15.07 14.18 11.27
C VAL A 31 15.00 15.50 12.03
N THR A 32 15.05 16.62 11.29
CA THR A 32 14.86 17.95 11.87
C THR A 32 13.37 18.22 12.05
N LYS A 33 12.97 18.65 13.25
CA LYS A 33 11.58 19.03 13.55
C LYS A 33 11.45 20.56 13.54
N LEU A 34 10.52 21.07 12.74
CA LEU A 34 10.16 22.49 12.69
C LEU A 34 8.67 22.61 12.99
N GLY A 35 8.31 22.73 14.27
CA GLY A 35 6.93 22.62 14.73
C GLY A 35 6.32 21.25 14.36
N LYS A 36 5.27 21.26 13.52
CA LYS A 36 4.64 20.03 13.00
C LYS A 36 5.37 19.45 11.78
N LEU A 37 6.27 20.22 11.16
CA LEU A 37 6.98 19.81 9.96
C LEU A 37 8.18 18.94 10.32
N ARG A 38 8.40 17.89 9.52
CA ARG A 38 9.57 17.01 9.62
C ARG A 38 10.36 17.12 8.34
N LEU A 39 11.66 17.34 8.50
CA LEU A 39 12.60 17.54 7.40
C LEU A 39 13.73 16.52 7.49
N VAL A 40 14.16 16.04 6.33
CA VAL A 40 15.32 15.15 6.18
C VAL A 40 16.22 15.71 5.08
N GLN A 41 17.52 15.48 5.18
CA GLN A 41 18.44 15.83 4.11
C GLN A 41 18.11 15.02 2.85
N ARG A 42 17.93 15.71 1.72
CA ARG A 42 17.48 15.11 0.46
C ARG A 42 18.41 13.99 0.00
N GLU A 43 19.69 14.29 -0.10
CA GLU A 43 20.68 13.36 -0.64
C GLU A 43 20.81 12.11 0.23
N ALA A 44 20.87 12.27 1.56
CA ALA A 44 20.90 11.15 2.50
C ALA A 44 19.65 10.26 2.37
N PHE A 45 18.47 10.84 2.23
CA PHE A 45 17.22 10.09 2.05
C PHE A 45 17.21 9.31 0.73
N VAL A 46 17.69 9.89 -0.36
CA VAL A 46 17.79 9.19 -1.65
C VAL A 46 18.79 8.03 -1.58
N VAL A 47 19.94 8.21 -0.93
CA VAL A 47 20.91 7.14 -0.69
C VAL A 47 20.29 6.01 0.13
N PHE A 48 19.55 6.34 1.18
CA PHE A 48 18.81 5.36 1.99
C PHE A 48 17.80 4.57 1.16
N LEU A 49 17.00 5.23 0.30
CA LEU A 49 16.06 4.54 -0.58
C LEU A 49 16.75 3.62 -1.59
N ARG A 50 17.88 4.04 -2.15
CA ARG A 50 18.68 3.21 -3.05
C ARG A 50 19.25 1.98 -2.33
N ALA A 51 19.69 2.14 -1.08
CA ALA A 51 20.15 1.02 -0.26
C ALA A 51 19.02 0.03 0.02
N LEU A 52 17.83 0.52 0.41
CA LEU A 52 16.64 -0.32 0.60
C LEU A 52 16.19 -1.07 -0.67
N ALA A 53 16.35 -0.45 -1.84
CA ALA A 53 16.01 -1.10 -3.11
C ALA A 53 16.99 -2.21 -3.50
N ARG A 54 18.25 -2.12 -3.06
CA ARG A 54 19.30 -3.12 -3.33
C ARG A 54 19.18 -4.32 -2.39
N ASP A 55 18.81 -4.08 -1.14
CA ASP A 55 18.60 -5.14 -0.15
C ASP A 55 17.24 -4.93 0.56
N PRO A 56 16.19 -5.67 0.14
CA PRO A 56 14.86 -5.54 0.71
C PRO A 56 14.69 -6.23 2.08
N ALA A 57 15.72 -6.93 2.58
CA ALA A 57 15.67 -7.68 3.84
C ALA A 57 15.27 -6.86 5.09
N PRO A 58 15.63 -5.57 5.29
CA PRO A 58 15.39 -4.90 6.57
C PRO A 58 13.91 -4.55 6.82
N ARG A 59 13.02 -4.69 5.83
CA ARG A 59 11.57 -4.50 6.02
C ARG A 59 10.86 -5.72 6.58
N ARG A 60 11.40 -6.93 6.41
CA ARG A 60 10.73 -8.19 6.82
C ARG A 60 10.91 -8.50 8.31
N ALA A 61 11.96 -7.98 8.94
CA ALA A 61 12.27 -8.30 10.33
C ALA A 61 11.45 -7.51 11.37
N ALA A 62 10.85 -6.37 11.00
CA ALA A 62 10.15 -5.48 11.93
C ALA A 62 8.61 -5.47 11.75
N ALA A 63 8.06 -6.27 10.83
CA ALA A 63 6.64 -6.29 10.53
C ALA A 63 6.12 -7.73 10.32
N ASP A 64 5.73 -8.39 11.41
CA ASP A 64 4.57 -9.30 11.43
C ASP A 64 4.11 -9.44 12.90
N PRO A 65 2.79 -9.41 13.19
CA PRO A 65 1.81 -10.31 12.58
C PRO A 65 0.56 -9.60 12.01
N ALA A 66 0.26 -9.83 10.72
CA ALA A 66 -1.07 -10.14 10.17
C ALA A 66 -1.04 -10.08 8.62
N PRO A 67 -0.73 -11.20 7.95
CA PRO A 67 -0.66 -11.30 6.48
C PRO A 67 -1.98 -11.84 5.90
N ARG A 68 -2.24 -11.62 4.59
CA ARG A 68 -2.73 -12.65 3.61
C ARG A 68 -3.62 -12.20 2.44
N GLN A 69 -4.20 -11.00 2.35
CA GLN A 69 -5.16 -10.72 1.25
C GLN A 69 -4.56 -10.05 0.00
N ALA A 70 -3.85 -8.91 0.11
CA ALA A 70 -3.38 -8.20 -1.10
C ALA A 70 -2.21 -8.90 -1.84
N ALA A 71 -1.35 -9.64 -1.12
CA ALA A 71 -0.27 -10.40 -1.74
C ALA A 71 -0.77 -11.68 -2.45
N ALA A 72 -1.87 -12.27 -1.98
CA ALA A 72 -2.51 -13.40 -2.65
C ALA A 72 -3.24 -12.96 -3.93
N GLU A 73 -3.78 -11.74 -3.98
CA GLU A 73 -4.40 -11.19 -5.19
C GLU A 73 -3.35 -10.85 -6.25
N ALA A 74 -2.23 -10.21 -5.89
CA ALA A 74 -1.14 -9.94 -6.83
C ALA A 74 -0.43 -11.22 -7.31
N ALA A 75 -0.22 -12.21 -6.43
CA ALA A 75 0.35 -13.50 -6.82
C ALA A 75 -0.62 -14.32 -7.71
N ALA A 76 -1.93 -14.26 -7.44
CA ALA A 76 -2.93 -14.92 -8.28
C ALA A 76 -3.11 -14.25 -9.65
N GLU A 77 -2.86 -12.94 -9.77
CA GLU A 77 -2.82 -12.25 -11.08
C GLU A 77 -1.59 -12.64 -11.90
N ASP A 78 -0.42 -12.77 -11.26
CA ASP A 78 0.82 -13.20 -11.91
C ASP A 78 0.72 -14.67 -12.36
N GLU A 79 0.15 -15.54 -11.52
CA GLU A 79 -0.08 -16.95 -11.83
C GLU A 79 -1.13 -17.15 -12.94
N ARG A 80 -2.22 -16.37 -12.96
CA ARG A 80 -3.22 -16.38 -14.05
C ARG A 80 -2.62 -15.93 -15.39
N THR A 81 -1.70 -14.98 -15.34
CA THR A 81 -0.98 -14.50 -16.52
C THR A 81 -0.03 -15.56 -17.06
N GLY A 82 0.65 -16.30 -16.16
CA GLY A 82 1.45 -17.47 -16.52
C GLY A 82 0.62 -18.61 -17.13
N VAL A 83 -0.52 -18.95 -16.55
CA VAL A 83 -1.41 -20.01 -17.06
C VAL A 83 -1.98 -19.64 -18.44
N ALA A 84 -2.35 -18.37 -18.65
CA ALA A 84 -2.80 -17.90 -19.96
C ALA A 84 -1.71 -18.02 -21.04
N ALA A 85 -0.46 -17.70 -20.70
CA ALA A 85 0.68 -17.85 -21.61
C ALA A 85 0.97 -19.33 -21.95
N VAL A 86 0.85 -20.24 -20.97
CA VAL A 86 1.05 -21.68 -21.18
C VAL A 86 -0.08 -22.28 -22.04
N LEU A 87 -1.33 -21.90 -21.82
CA LEU A 87 -2.46 -22.33 -22.64
C LEU A 87 -2.34 -21.84 -24.10
N ALA A 88 -1.92 -20.58 -24.28
CA ALA A 88 -1.66 -20.02 -25.61
C ALA A 88 -0.56 -20.78 -26.36
N ALA A 89 0.49 -21.24 -25.66
CA ALA A 89 1.58 -22.01 -26.26
C ALA A 89 1.13 -23.38 -26.81
N VAL A 90 0.03 -23.94 -26.31
CA VAL A 90 -0.57 -25.20 -26.80
C VAL A 90 -1.83 -24.97 -27.66
N GLY A 91 -2.12 -23.72 -28.04
CA GLY A 91 -3.23 -23.35 -28.92
C GLY A 91 -4.61 -23.41 -28.25
N LEU A 92 -4.68 -23.32 -26.92
CA LEU A 92 -5.92 -23.35 -26.14
C LEU A 92 -6.23 -21.97 -25.55
N GLU A 93 -7.52 -21.59 -25.55
CA GLU A 93 -7.97 -20.29 -25.01
C GLU A 93 -8.68 -20.43 -23.65
N PRO A 94 -8.40 -19.55 -22.67
CA PRO A 94 -9.06 -19.59 -21.37
C PRO A 94 -10.52 -19.11 -21.45
N VAL A 95 -11.47 -20.00 -21.18
CA VAL A 95 -12.91 -19.67 -21.14
C VAL A 95 -13.24 -18.89 -19.86
N ARG A 96 -13.65 -17.63 -20.00
CA ARG A 96 -14.12 -16.81 -18.87
C ARG A 96 -15.50 -17.29 -18.41
N GLN A 97 -15.58 -18.04 -17.31
CA GLN A 97 -16.84 -18.27 -16.63
C GLN A 97 -17.30 -16.97 -15.93
N ARG A 98 -18.44 -16.44 -16.35
CA ARG A 98 -19.06 -15.22 -15.81
C ARG A 98 -19.59 -15.52 -14.41
N ARG A 99 -18.91 -15.04 -13.36
CA ARG A 99 -19.46 -15.06 -11.99
C ARG A 99 -20.78 -14.29 -11.96
N ALA A 100 -21.85 -14.95 -11.51
CA ALA A 100 -23.16 -14.36 -11.30
C ALA A 100 -23.21 -13.54 -9.99
N GLY A 101 -23.91 -12.38 -10.02
CA GLY A 101 -24.48 -11.63 -8.88
C GLY A 101 -23.50 -10.74 -8.09
N ARG A 102 -23.42 -9.40 -8.25
CA ARG A 102 -24.37 -8.29 -7.91
C ARG A 102 -24.65 -8.21 -6.38
N ALA A 103 -23.96 -7.38 -5.59
CA ALA A 103 -24.03 -5.91 -5.36
C ALA A 103 -25.12 -5.44 -4.36
N SER A 104 -24.70 -4.79 -3.27
CA SER A 104 -25.33 -3.56 -2.71
C SER A 104 -24.52 -2.99 -1.52
N ALA A 105 -24.12 -1.72 -1.63
CA ALA A 105 -23.63 -0.87 -0.54
C ALA A 105 -24.79 -0.35 0.34
N PRO A 106 -24.53 0.17 1.55
CA PRO A 106 -25.57 0.64 2.48
C PRO A 106 -25.92 2.12 2.26
N PRO A 107 -27.12 2.56 2.66
CA PRO A 107 -27.30 3.92 3.12
C PRO A 107 -27.85 3.96 4.56
N ASP A 108 -27.09 4.64 5.41
CA ASP A 108 -27.48 5.10 6.74
C ASP A 108 -28.53 6.22 6.60
N GLY A 109 -29.57 6.22 7.43
CA GLY A 109 -30.76 7.07 7.24
C GLY A 109 -31.68 7.10 8.45
N VAL A 110 -31.25 7.80 9.49
CA VAL A 110 -32.03 8.34 10.62
C VAL A 110 -33.49 8.66 10.25
N ARG A 111 -34.50 8.17 10.99
CA ARG A 111 -35.69 8.96 11.44
C ARG A 111 -36.54 8.26 12.52
N ARG A 112 -36.72 9.02 13.61
CA ARG A 112 -37.95 9.23 14.42
C ARG A 112 -38.32 8.20 15.50
N GLY A 113 -38.19 8.67 16.75
CA GLY A 113 -38.74 8.04 17.94
C GLY A 113 -40.26 7.96 17.96
N ARG A 114 -40.74 7.02 18.76
CA ARG A 114 -42.14 6.86 19.16
C ARG A 114 -42.17 6.41 20.63
N LEU A 115 -42.86 7.19 21.45
CA LEU A 115 -43.45 6.84 22.75
C LEU A 115 -44.99 6.99 22.59
N PRO A 116 -45.80 6.51 23.54
CA PRO A 116 -46.46 5.20 23.62
C PRO A 116 -47.96 5.27 23.25
N PRO A 117 -48.74 4.20 23.46
CA PRO A 117 -50.11 4.39 23.93
C PRO A 117 -50.48 3.54 25.17
N LYS A 118 -51.50 4.06 25.87
CA LYS A 118 -52.11 3.72 27.18
C LYS A 118 -52.04 2.29 27.69
#